data_AF-G8YZS9-F1
#
_entry.id   AF-G8YZS9-F1
#
_cell.length_a   1.000
_cell.length_b   1.000
_cell.length_c   1.000
_cell.angle_alpha   90.00
_cell.angle_beta   90.00
_cell.angle_gamma   90.00
#
_symmetry.space_group_name_H-M   'P 1'
#
loop_
_entity.id
_entity.type
_entity.pdbx_description
1 polymer ?
#
loop_
_entity_poly.entity_id
_entity_poly.type
_entity_poly.pdbx_seq_one_letter_code
_entity_poly.pdbx_strand_id
1 'polypeptide(L)'
;MKISTFLASVVVLAHGVSSTYLWSELIHHDYVSPDFVRQQRTSAPITDVSSDALRCGDRPHPAAKTLQLSGGAKIGFRLKKSFWTPKKIKELGPVSIYVGIVPDNKTFETWDGSGAQWVKLSEWGAKFHPFTFESYHKHEFTTLFPPPSPSGLYYVRFEQISLEHPGKPKFWVSCAQVNFTNGGDFKPMMHPIPGVYNKYDPGLTVNIYHPIPTHYRVPGPDPLLPANLTGSA
;
A
#
# COMPACT_ATOMS: atom_id res chain seq x y z
N MET A 1 -12.55 -4.40 -66.69
CA MET A 1 -12.45 -5.02 -65.36
C MET A 1 -12.00 -3.94 -64.37
N LYS A 2 -12.87 -3.53 -63.43
CA LYS A 2 -12.52 -2.57 -62.37
C LYS A 2 -12.15 -3.37 -61.12
N ILE A 3 -10.89 -3.27 -60.69
CA ILE A 3 -10.38 -3.94 -59.49
C ILE A 3 -10.63 -3.00 -58.30
N SER A 4 -11.57 -3.37 -57.44
CA SER A 4 -11.85 -2.66 -56.19
C SER A 4 -10.85 -3.10 -55.13
N THR A 5 -10.00 -2.20 -54.68
CA THR A 5 -9.05 -2.40 -53.59
C THR A 5 -9.76 -2.14 -52.25
N PHE A 6 -10.05 -3.20 -51.51
CA PHE A 6 -10.51 -3.11 -50.13
C PHE A 6 -9.29 -2.88 -49.21
N LEU A 7 -9.21 -1.70 -48.60
CA LEU A 7 -8.30 -1.43 -47.47
C LEU A 7 -8.88 -2.07 -46.21
N ALA A 8 -8.28 -3.17 -45.76
CA ALA A 8 -8.56 -3.74 -44.44
C ALA A 8 -7.86 -2.87 -43.37
N SER A 9 -8.65 -2.10 -42.60
CA SER A 9 -8.14 -1.39 -41.42
C SER A 9 -7.95 -2.37 -40.27
N VAL A 10 -6.70 -2.65 -39.91
CA VAL A 10 -6.36 -3.41 -38.70
C VAL A 10 -6.48 -2.49 -37.49
N VAL A 11 -7.56 -2.65 -36.73
CA VAL A 11 -7.70 -1.99 -35.42
C VAL A 11 -6.81 -2.74 -34.43
N VAL A 12 -5.64 -2.20 -34.12
CA VAL A 12 -4.79 -2.67 -33.02
C VAL A 12 -5.43 -2.20 -31.71
N LEU A 13 -6.20 -3.07 -31.06
CA LEU A 13 -6.61 -2.88 -29.67
C LEU A 13 -5.36 -2.97 -28.79
N ALA A 14 -4.83 -1.82 -28.41
CA ALA A 14 -3.83 -1.73 -27.34
C ALA A 14 -4.48 -2.25 -26.04
N HIS A 15 -4.26 -3.51 -25.73
CA HIS A 15 -4.60 -4.07 -24.43
C HIS A 15 -3.63 -3.44 -23.43
N GLY A 16 -4.01 -2.29 -22.86
CA GLY A 16 -3.41 -1.83 -21.62
C GLY A 16 -3.68 -2.92 -20.59
N VAL A 17 -2.69 -3.78 -20.34
CA VAL A 17 -2.74 -4.72 -19.22
C VAL A 17 -2.67 -3.85 -17.98
N SER A 18 -3.83 -3.41 -17.48
CA SER A 18 -3.91 -2.81 -16.16
C SER A 18 -3.47 -3.90 -15.19
N SER A 19 -2.25 -3.80 -14.68
CA SER A 19 -1.83 -4.70 -13.62
C SER A 19 -2.72 -4.45 -12.42
N THR A 20 -3.27 -5.52 -11.85
CA THR A 20 -4.17 -5.42 -10.69
C THR A 20 -3.55 -6.19 -9.53
N TYR A 21 -3.43 -5.53 -8.38
CA TYR A 21 -2.75 -6.07 -7.20
C TYR A 21 -3.73 -6.27 -6.05
N LEU A 22 -3.58 -7.39 -5.35
CA LEU A 22 -4.33 -7.70 -4.15
C LEU A 22 -3.36 -8.11 -3.05
N TRP A 23 -3.14 -7.21 -2.10
CA TRP A 23 -2.32 -7.47 -0.91
C TRP A 23 -3.19 -8.12 0.15
N SER A 24 -3.45 -9.42 -0.01
CA SER A 24 -4.52 -10.13 0.70
C SER A 24 -4.05 -10.98 1.87
N GLU A 25 -2.73 -11.07 2.11
CA GLU A 25 -2.14 -11.94 3.13
C GLU A 25 -1.29 -11.11 4.08
N LEU A 26 -1.55 -11.26 5.39
CA LEU A 26 -0.74 -10.68 6.44
C LEU A 26 0.39 -11.65 6.79
N ILE A 27 1.61 -11.13 6.87
CA ILE A 27 2.79 -11.83 7.38
C ILE A 27 2.93 -11.47 8.86
N HIS A 28 3.08 -12.47 9.72
CA HIS A 28 3.43 -12.31 11.13
C HIS A 28 4.44 -13.39 11.52
N HIS A 29 5.67 -12.99 11.83
CA HIS A 29 6.80 -13.92 12.01
C HIS A 29 6.93 -14.86 10.79
N ASP A 30 6.80 -16.18 10.98
CA ASP A 30 6.84 -17.20 9.93
C ASP A 30 5.44 -17.59 9.40
N TYR A 31 4.39 -16.99 9.97
CA TYR A 31 3.00 -17.25 9.59
C TYR A 31 2.53 -16.27 8.52
N VAL A 32 1.82 -16.77 7.52
CA VAL A 32 1.21 -15.96 6.46
C VAL A 32 -0.24 -16.39 6.27
N SER A 33 -1.18 -15.45 6.38
CA SER A 33 -2.61 -15.77 6.32
C SER A 33 -3.48 -14.62 5.82
N PRO A 34 -4.55 -14.92 5.07
CA PRO A 34 -5.53 -13.93 4.65
C PRO A 34 -6.56 -13.60 5.74
N ASP A 35 -6.66 -14.39 6.81
CA ASP A 35 -7.74 -14.30 7.80
C ASP A 35 -7.80 -12.94 8.51
N PHE A 36 -6.66 -12.26 8.63
CA PHE A 36 -6.55 -10.98 9.32
C PHE A 36 -6.72 -9.78 8.41
N VAL A 37 -6.76 -9.97 7.09
CA VAL A 37 -6.81 -8.90 6.10
C VAL A 37 -8.26 -8.68 5.67
N ARG A 38 -8.67 -7.41 5.62
CA ARG A 38 -9.92 -6.96 5.03
C ARG A 38 -9.85 -7.14 3.52
N GLN A 39 -10.47 -8.20 3.01
CA GLN A 39 -10.33 -8.61 1.62
C GLN A 39 -10.97 -7.58 0.68
N GLN A 40 -10.18 -7.10 -0.28
CA GLN A 40 -10.65 -6.14 -1.28
C GLN A 40 -11.68 -6.78 -2.21
N ARG A 41 -12.74 -6.04 -2.55
CA ARG A 41 -13.76 -6.48 -3.52
C ARG A 41 -13.32 -6.36 -4.96
N THR A 42 -12.37 -5.46 -5.19
CA THR A 42 -11.82 -5.15 -6.51
C THR A 42 -10.31 -5.06 -6.41
N SER A 43 -9.64 -5.35 -7.51
CA SER A 43 -8.19 -5.17 -7.67
C SER A 43 -7.86 -3.91 -8.48
N ALA A 44 -8.89 -3.10 -8.81
CA ALA A 44 -8.75 -1.81 -9.44
C ALA A 44 -8.01 -0.83 -8.51
N PRO A 45 -7.12 0.02 -9.05
CA PRO A 45 -6.44 1.03 -8.26
C PRO A 45 -7.39 2.16 -7.85
N ILE A 46 -7.08 2.79 -6.73
CA ILE A 46 -7.61 4.10 -6.36
C ILE A 46 -6.74 5.15 -7.06
N THR A 47 -7.34 6.23 -7.58
CA THR A 47 -6.62 7.30 -8.29
C THR A 47 -6.83 8.68 -7.68
N ASP A 48 -7.87 8.85 -6.87
CA ASP A 48 -8.19 10.10 -6.20
C ASP A 48 -7.59 10.13 -4.79
N VAL A 49 -6.67 11.07 -4.57
CA VAL A 49 -5.97 11.27 -3.29
C VAL A 49 -6.87 11.77 -2.16
N SER A 50 -8.08 12.24 -2.49
CA SER A 50 -9.09 12.67 -1.53
C SER A 50 -10.13 11.59 -1.21
N SER A 51 -10.04 10.42 -1.87
CA SER A 51 -11.00 9.33 -1.67
C SER A 51 -10.83 8.65 -0.31
N ASP A 52 -11.94 8.40 0.38
CA ASP A 52 -11.97 7.59 1.60
C ASP A 52 -11.47 6.15 1.36
N ALA A 53 -11.56 5.66 0.12
CA ALA A 53 -11.02 4.36 -0.26
C ALA A 53 -9.50 4.26 -0.02
N LEU A 54 -8.76 5.37 0.06
CA LEU A 54 -7.33 5.33 0.39
C LEU A 54 -7.04 4.74 1.77
N ARG A 55 -7.99 4.72 2.70
CA ARG A 55 -7.77 4.14 4.04
C ARG A 55 -7.50 2.65 3.93
N CYS A 56 -8.52 1.90 3.53
CA CYS A 56 -8.51 0.43 3.54
C CYS A 56 -9.14 -0.18 2.27
N GLY A 57 -9.37 0.62 1.22
CA GLY A 57 -10.06 0.23 0.00
C GLY A 57 -11.54 0.63 -0.02
N ASP A 58 -12.19 0.49 -1.19
CA ASP A 58 -13.64 0.72 -1.31
C ASP A 58 -14.42 -0.46 -0.69
N ARG A 59 -14.92 -0.22 0.53
CA ARG A 59 -15.81 -1.12 1.29
C ARG A 59 -15.31 -2.58 1.27
N PRO A 60 -14.06 -2.86 1.69
CA PRO A 60 -13.54 -4.22 1.72
C PRO A 60 -14.40 -5.11 2.64
N HIS A 61 -14.35 -6.42 2.40
CA HIS A 61 -14.94 -7.38 3.34
C HIS A 61 -14.29 -7.25 4.73
N PRO A 62 -15.04 -7.47 5.82
CA PRO A 62 -14.45 -7.61 7.15
C PRO A 62 -13.36 -8.69 7.15
N ALA A 63 -12.32 -8.53 7.97
CA ALA A 63 -11.38 -9.62 8.22
C ALA A 63 -12.10 -10.75 8.96
N ALA A 64 -11.69 -11.99 8.72
CA ALA A 64 -12.26 -13.16 9.39
C ALA A 64 -11.86 -13.24 10.87
N LYS A 65 -10.67 -12.73 11.20
CA LYS A 65 -10.07 -12.75 12.54
C LYS A 65 -9.30 -11.47 12.81
N THR A 66 -9.03 -11.25 14.10
CA THR A 66 -8.09 -10.22 14.58
C THR A 66 -6.83 -10.91 15.08
N LEU A 67 -5.66 -10.50 14.56
CA LEU A 67 -4.37 -11.04 14.99
C LEU A 67 -4.03 -10.50 16.39
N GLN A 68 -3.67 -11.37 17.32
CA GLN A 68 -3.12 -10.96 18.63
C GLN A 68 -1.61 -10.74 18.48
N LEU A 69 -1.10 -9.58 18.91
CA LEU A 69 0.29 -9.19 18.71
C LEU A 69 0.86 -8.49 19.96
N SER A 70 2.16 -8.67 20.19
CA SER A 70 2.94 -7.99 21.21
C SER A 70 4.07 -7.16 20.58
N GLY A 71 4.63 -6.20 21.33
CA GLY A 71 5.63 -5.24 20.83
C GLY A 71 6.84 -5.89 20.18
N GLY A 72 7.35 -5.28 19.11
CA GLY A 72 8.56 -5.74 18.41
C GLY A 72 8.35 -6.93 17.47
N ALA A 73 7.12 -7.44 17.32
CA ALA A 73 6.84 -8.51 16.38
C ALA A 73 7.03 -8.07 14.92
N LYS A 74 7.56 -8.98 14.09
CA LYS A 74 7.63 -8.78 12.64
C LYS A 74 6.23 -8.87 12.04
N ILE A 75 5.86 -7.88 11.25
CA ILE A 75 4.59 -7.82 10.54
C ILE A 75 4.79 -7.36 9.09
N GLY A 76 3.90 -7.72 8.19
CA GLY A 76 3.99 -7.31 6.80
C GLY A 76 2.85 -7.81 5.94
N PHE A 77 3.00 -7.63 4.63
CA PHE A 77 2.02 -8.07 3.65
C PHE A 77 2.69 -8.85 2.54
N ARG A 78 1.97 -9.86 2.04
CA ARG A 78 2.31 -10.64 0.85
C ARG A 78 1.25 -10.42 -0.23
N LEU A 79 1.72 -10.28 -1.46
CA LEU A 79 0.87 -10.17 -2.64
C LEU A 79 0.19 -11.52 -2.90
N LYS A 80 -1.12 -11.50 -3.17
CA LYS A 80 -1.89 -12.70 -3.49
C LYS A 80 -1.27 -13.45 -4.67
N LYS A 81 -0.91 -14.71 -4.45
CA LYS A 81 -0.55 -15.63 -5.53
C LYS A 81 -1.84 -16.09 -6.22
N SER A 82 -2.10 -15.60 -7.43
CA SER A 82 -3.18 -16.08 -8.28
C SER A 82 -2.68 -16.27 -9.71
N PHE A 83 -3.37 -17.11 -10.48
CA PHE A 83 -3.14 -17.21 -11.93
C PHE A 83 -3.46 -15.89 -12.65
N TRP A 84 -4.41 -15.12 -12.11
CA TRP A 84 -4.93 -13.89 -12.71
C TRP A 84 -4.28 -12.61 -12.19
N THR A 85 -3.40 -12.69 -11.18
CA THR A 85 -2.70 -11.52 -10.62
C THR A 85 -1.18 -11.66 -10.80
N PRO A 86 -0.45 -10.53 -10.91
CA PRO A 86 1.00 -10.58 -10.92
C PRO A 86 1.54 -11.28 -9.67
N LYS A 87 2.59 -12.09 -9.82
CA LYS A 87 3.27 -12.75 -8.69
C LYS A 87 4.25 -11.82 -7.96
N LYS A 88 4.58 -10.68 -8.59
CA LYS A 88 5.54 -9.66 -8.13
C LYS A 88 5.10 -8.30 -8.66
N ILE A 89 5.46 -7.23 -7.98
CA ILE A 89 5.27 -5.86 -8.47
C ILE A 89 6.02 -5.69 -9.81
N LYS A 90 5.29 -5.18 -10.80
CA LYS A 90 5.82 -4.78 -12.11
C LYS A 90 5.76 -3.27 -12.35
N GLU A 91 4.96 -2.57 -11.57
CA GLU A 91 4.86 -1.12 -11.67
C GLU A 91 5.99 -0.45 -10.88
N LEU A 92 6.48 0.67 -11.38
CA LEU A 92 7.49 1.48 -10.69
C LEU A 92 6.81 2.44 -9.72
N GLY A 93 7.21 2.40 -8.45
CA GLY A 93 6.78 3.34 -7.44
C GLY A 93 7.00 2.81 -6.02
N PRO A 94 6.77 3.63 -4.99
CA PRO A 94 7.10 3.27 -3.62
C PRO A 94 6.09 2.30 -3.00
N VAL A 95 6.47 1.75 -1.85
CA VAL A 95 5.59 1.01 -0.95
C VAL A 95 5.68 1.63 0.44
N SER A 96 4.59 1.65 1.19
CA SER A 96 4.55 2.10 2.59
C SER A 96 3.70 1.17 3.44
N ILE A 97 4.07 1.04 4.72
CA ILE A 97 3.24 0.43 5.76
C ILE A 97 2.93 1.50 6.81
N TYR A 98 1.65 1.62 7.13
CA TYR A 98 1.11 2.48 8.16
C TYR A 98 0.46 1.66 9.26
N VAL A 99 0.30 2.27 10.43
CA VAL A 99 -0.59 1.78 11.47
C VAL A 99 -1.64 2.84 11.80
N GLY A 100 -2.90 2.43 11.90
CA GLY A 100 -4.03 3.25 12.30
C GLY A 100 -4.50 2.84 13.68
N ILE A 101 -4.52 3.77 14.64
CA ILE A 101 -4.95 3.50 16.01
C ILE A 101 -6.47 3.58 16.08
N VAL A 102 -7.13 2.50 16.47
CA VAL A 102 -8.59 2.53 16.69
C VAL A 102 -8.86 3.31 17.97
N PRO A 103 -9.72 4.34 17.96
CA PRO A 103 -10.06 5.07 19.18
C PRO A 103 -10.63 4.16 20.27
N ASP A 104 -10.33 4.43 21.55
CA ASP A 104 -10.70 3.57 22.68
C ASP A 104 -12.21 3.27 22.79
N ASN A 105 -13.06 4.16 22.28
CA ASN A 105 -14.52 4.00 22.26
C ASN A 105 -15.06 3.38 20.97
N LYS A 106 -14.20 2.75 20.17
CA LYS A 106 -14.53 2.16 18.87
C LYS A 106 -13.99 0.74 18.73
N THR A 107 -14.49 0.07 17.70
CA THR A 107 -14.11 -1.28 17.26
C THR A 107 -13.84 -1.25 15.76
N PHE A 108 -13.40 -2.38 15.18
CA PHE A 108 -13.23 -2.49 13.73
C PHE A 108 -14.55 -2.31 12.94
N GLU A 109 -15.68 -2.64 13.56
CA GLU A 109 -17.01 -2.51 12.97
C GLU A 109 -17.54 -1.07 13.03
N THR A 110 -17.11 -0.30 14.04
CA THR A 110 -17.66 1.04 14.33
C THR A 110 -16.70 2.18 13.96
N TRP A 111 -15.48 1.86 13.55
CA TRP A 111 -14.51 2.83 13.02
C TRP A 111 -14.00 2.44 11.64
N ASP A 112 -14.11 3.39 10.73
CA ASP A 112 -13.83 3.30 9.30
C ASP A 112 -12.41 3.77 8.93
N GLY A 113 -11.56 4.04 9.93
CA GLY A 113 -10.22 4.59 9.71
C GLY A 113 -10.16 6.10 9.55
N SER A 114 -11.25 6.84 9.79
CA SER A 114 -11.28 8.31 9.69
C SER A 114 -10.48 9.03 10.76
N GLY A 115 -10.11 10.28 10.46
CA GLY A 115 -9.44 11.18 11.39
C GLY A 115 -7.93 11.00 11.43
N ALA A 116 -7.27 11.87 12.21
CA ALA A 116 -5.83 11.86 12.38
C ALA A 116 -5.40 10.72 13.34
N GLN A 117 -5.36 9.50 12.81
CA GLN A 117 -5.09 8.27 13.57
C GLN A 117 -3.99 7.40 12.94
N TRP A 118 -3.39 7.85 11.83
CA TRP A 118 -2.43 7.06 11.05
C TRP A 118 -0.99 7.53 11.26
N VAL A 119 -0.10 6.56 11.37
CA VAL A 119 1.34 6.76 11.51
C VAL A 119 2.03 5.92 10.45
N LYS A 120 2.95 6.50 9.68
CA LYS A 120 3.79 5.73 8.77
C LYS A 120 4.82 4.96 9.57
N LEU A 121 4.85 3.63 9.47
CA LEU A 121 5.85 2.81 10.14
C LEU A 121 7.13 2.72 9.32
N SER A 122 6.97 2.44 8.03
CA SER A 122 8.09 2.16 7.13
C SER A 122 7.71 2.42 5.69
N GLU A 123 8.72 2.65 4.87
CA GLU A 123 8.59 2.86 3.44
C GLU A 123 9.76 2.25 2.68
N TRP A 124 9.52 1.97 1.41
CA TRP A 124 10.49 1.52 0.43
C TRP A 124 10.43 2.47 -0.76
N GLY A 125 11.54 3.17 -1.00
CA GLY A 125 11.60 4.31 -1.91
C GLY A 125 12.28 3.98 -3.24
N ALA A 126 12.90 5.00 -3.83
CA ALA A 126 13.68 4.87 -5.05
C ALA A 126 15.13 4.50 -4.73
N LYS A 127 15.74 3.71 -5.62
CA LYS A 127 17.19 3.53 -5.71
C LYS A 127 17.69 4.36 -6.88
N PHE A 128 18.87 4.95 -6.74
CA PHE A 128 19.53 5.72 -7.78
C PHE A 128 20.76 4.93 -8.27
N HIS A 129 21.08 5.08 -9.55
CA HIS A 129 22.24 4.45 -10.19
C HIS A 129 22.24 2.90 -10.20
N PRO A 130 21.36 2.24 -10.98
CA PRO A 130 20.34 2.81 -11.88
C PRO A 130 19.08 3.26 -11.14
N PHE A 131 18.35 4.21 -11.73
CA PHE A 131 17.06 4.64 -11.17
C PHE A 131 16.04 3.50 -11.23
N THR A 132 15.50 3.12 -10.07
CA THR A 132 14.43 2.13 -9.93
C THR A 132 13.75 2.32 -8.58
N PHE A 133 12.81 1.45 -8.22
CA PHE A 133 12.20 1.41 -6.90
C PHE A 133 12.57 0.13 -6.17
N GLU A 134 12.77 0.24 -4.86
CA GLU A 134 13.04 -0.89 -3.96
C GLU A 134 11.97 -1.98 -4.03
N SER A 135 10.74 -1.58 -4.36
CA SER A 135 9.57 -2.44 -4.51
C SER A 135 9.57 -3.26 -5.80
N TYR A 136 10.37 -2.88 -6.80
CA TYR A 136 10.33 -3.49 -8.12
C TYR A 136 10.72 -4.97 -8.04
N HIS A 137 9.89 -5.84 -8.63
CA HIS A 137 10.03 -7.30 -8.57
C HIS A 137 9.98 -7.92 -7.16
N LYS A 138 9.44 -7.20 -6.18
CA LYS A 138 9.12 -7.71 -4.85
C LYS A 138 7.67 -8.14 -4.75
N HIS A 139 7.37 -8.97 -3.77
CA HIS A 139 6.04 -9.51 -3.51
C HIS A 139 5.72 -9.62 -2.02
N GLU A 140 6.70 -9.32 -1.16
CA GLU A 140 6.57 -9.30 0.28
C GLU A 140 7.29 -8.08 0.85
N PHE A 141 6.68 -7.46 1.85
CA PHE A 141 7.25 -6.34 2.57
C PHE A 141 6.93 -6.50 4.04
N THR A 142 7.95 -6.35 4.87
CA THR A 142 7.87 -6.59 6.31
C THR A 142 8.60 -5.49 7.07
N THR A 143 8.06 -5.16 8.23
CA THR A 143 8.66 -4.23 9.19
C THR A 143 8.45 -4.77 10.60
N LEU A 144 9.00 -4.09 11.59
CA LEU A 144 8.67 -4.34 12.99
C LEU A 144 7.42 -3.54 13.36
N PHE A 145 6.53 -4.14 14.14
CA PHE A 145 5.49 -3.38 14.80
C PHE A 145 6.17 -2.53 15.90
N PRO A 146 5.97 -1.20 15.91
CA PRO A 146 6.74 -0.32 16.78
C PRO A 146 6.47 -0.61 18.27
N PRO A 147 7.52 -0.66 19.11
CA PRO A 147 7.38 -0.46 20.55
C PRO A 147 7.42 1.05 20.89
N PRO A 148 6.85 1.54 22.00
CA PRO A 148 5.73 1.03 22.80
C PRO A 148 4.46 1.85 22.51
N SER A 149 3.75 1.53 21.41
CA SER A 149 2.43 2.11 21.16
C SER A 149 1.42 1.68 22.24
N PRO A 150 0.31 2.42 22.47
CA PRO A 150 -0.73 2.01 23.42
C PRO A 150 -1.27 0.60 23.14
N SER A 151 -1.59 -0.18 24.16
CA SER A 151 -2.38 -1.39 23.91
C SER A 151 -3.76 -1.01 23.36
N GLY A 152 -4.28 -1.83 22.46
CA GLY A 152 -5.56 -1.57 21.80
C GLY A 152 -5.69 -2.19 20.42
N LEU A 153 -6.76 -1.80 19.72
CA LEU A 153 -7.02 -2.26 18.37
C LEU A 153 -6.31 -1.36 17.35
N TYR A 154 -5.76 -1.99 16.31
CA TYR A 154 -5.01 -1.32 15.25
C TYR A 154 -5.40 -1.86 13.88
N TYR A 155 -5.48 -0.95 12.91
CA TYR A 155 -5.32 -1.33 11.51
C TYR A 155 -3.86 -1.28 11.13
N VAL A 156 -3.35 -2.33 10.48
CA VAL A 156 -2.06 -2.25 9.76
C VAL A 156 -2.39 -2.09 8.29
N ARG A 157 -1.97 -0.97 7.71
CA ARG A 157 -2.29 -0.59 6.33
C ARG A 157 -1.06 -0.74 5.45
N PHE A 158 -1.19 -1.53 4.40
CA PHE A 158 -0.25 -1.59 3.31
C PHE A 158 -0.66 -0.65 2.18
N GLU A 159 0.31 -0.04 1.52
CA GLU A 159 0.10 0.77 0.33
C GLU A 159 1.21 0.54 -0.69
N GLN A 160 0.80 0.27 -1.92
CA GLN A 160 1.64 0.34 -3.12
C GLN A 160 1.16 1.51 -3.97
N ILE A 161 2.09 2.33 -4.45
CA ILE A 161 1.82 3.42 -5.38
C ILE A 161 2.53 3.09 -6.70
N SER A 162 1.82 3.12 -7.82
CA SER A 162 2.42 3.15 -9.16
C SER A 162 2.52 4.59 -9.66
N LEU A 163 3.68 4.90 -10.22
CA LEU A 163 4.04 6.16 -10.85
C LEU A 163 4.31 5.98 -12.35
N GLU A 164 3.83 4.89 -12.96
CA GLU A 164 4.02 4.60 -14.39
C GLU A 164 3.46 5.68 -15.31
N HIS A 165 2.49 6.47 -14.84
CA HIS A 165 1.93 7.59 -15.58
C HIS A 165 2.19 8.88 -14.79
N PRO A 166 3.11 9.75 -15.25
CA PRO A 166 3.44 10.99 -14.57
C PRO A 166 2.18 11.82 -14.27
N GLY A 167 2.03 12.24 -13.01
CA GLY A 167 0.87 13.02 -12.55
C GLY A 167 -0.44 12.23 -12.41
N LYS A 168 -0.43 10.91 -12.63
CA LYS A 168 -1.61 10.03 -12.53
C LYS A 168 -1.28 8.80 -11.67
N PRO A 169 -0.99 8.99 -10.37
CA PRO A 169 -0.65 7.90 -9.49
C PRO A 169 -1.81 6.90 -9.35
N LYS A 170 -1.47 5.63 -9.16
CA LYS A 170 -2.41 4.55 -8.87
C LYS A 170 -2.06 3.93 -7.52
N PHE A 171 -3.04 3.80 -6.63
CA PHE A 171 -2.86 3.28 -5.28
C PHE A 171 -3.53 1.92 -5.15
N TRP A 172 -2.81 0.94 -4.58
CA TRP A 172 -3.39 -0.31 -4.08
C TRP A 172 -3.14 -0.38 -2.59
N VAL A 173 -4.22 -0.52 -1.82
CA VAL A 173 -4.18 -0.47 -0.37
C VAL A 173 -4.87 -1.69 0.22
N SER A 174 -4.42 -2.11 1.39
CA SER A 174 -5.05 -3.17 2.18
C SER A 174 -4.89 -2.88 3.67
N CYS A 175 -5.87 -3.29 4.48
CA CYS A 175 -5.80 -3.20 5.93
C CYS A 175 -5.95 -4.56 6.58
N ALA A 176 -5.14 -4.82 7.61
CA ALA A 176 -5.27 -5.95 8.49
C ALA A 176 -5.71 -5.51 9.89
N GLN A 177 -6.38 -6.39 10.63
CA GLN A 177 -6.86 -6.17 11.99
C GLN A 177 -5.92 -6.80 13.01
N VAL A 178 -5.41 -5.97 13.93
CA VAL A 178 -4.49 -6.39 14.98
C VAL A 178 -5.00 -5.90 16.33
N ASN A 179 -4.96 -6.76 17.34
CA ASN A 179 -5.09 -6.39 18.74
C ASN A 179 -3.72 -6.45 19.39
N PHE A 180 -3.24 -5.28 19.81
CA PHE A 180 -1.92 -5.10 20.38
C PHE A 180 -1.98 -5.09 21.90
N THR A 181 -1.17 -5.93 22.53
CA THR A 181 -1.13 -6.09 23.99
C THR A 181 0.26 -5.82 24.53
N ASN A 182 0.35 -5.46 25.82
CA ASN A 182 1.61 -5.12 26.51
C ASN A 182 2.38 -3.98 25.82
N GLY A 183 1.64 -2.93 25.47
CA GLY A 183 2.17 -1.70 24.88
C GLY A 183 2.69 -0.72 25.94
N GLY A 184 3.01 0.50 25.52
CA GLY A 184 3.34 1.60 26.44
C GLY A 184 2.67 2.90 26.00
N ASP A 185 3.31 4.03 26.26
CA ASP A 185 2.70 5.36 26.21
C ASP A 185 3.20 6.24 25.05
N PHE A 186 4.03 5.71 24.16
CA PHE A 186 4.55 6.48 23.05
C PHE A 186 3.46 6.81 22.03
N LYS A 187 3.20 8.11 21.84
CA LYS A 187 2.23 8.64 20.88
C LYS A 187 2.95 9.49 19.83
N PRO A 188 3.26 8.93 18.65
CA PRO A 188 3.81 9.71 17.54
C PRO A 188 2.77 10.70 17.00
N MET A 189 3.22 11.68 16.21
CA MET A 189 2.30 12.53 15.45
C MET A 189 1.47 11.66 14.50
N MET A 190 0.15 11.83 14.55
CA MET A 190 -0.80 11.09 13.73
C MET A 190 -1.37 11.97 12.63
N HIS A 191 -1.67 11.35 11.49
CA HIS A 191 -2.13 12.03 10.28
C HIS A 191 -3.43 11.40 9.77
N PRO A 192 -4.27 12.17 9.04
CA PRO A 192 -5.49 11.63 8.45
C PRO A 192 -5.23 10.98 7.10
N ILE A 193 -5.90 9.86 6.84
CA ILE A 193 -6.01 9.27 5.50
C ILE A 193 -7.50 9.24 5.16
N PRO A 194 -7.96 9.84 4.04
CA PRO A 194 -7.23 10.74 3.15
C PRO A 194 -6.79 12.04 3.87
N GLY A 195 -5.79 12.73 3.31
CA GLY A 195 -5.24 13.97 3.85
C GLY A 195 -3.71 13.99 4.00
N VAL A 196 -3.08 12.81 4.09
CA VAL A 196 -1.61 12.66 4.00
C VAL A 196 -1.04 13.05 2.64
N TYR A 197 -1.85 13.02 1.58
CA TYR A 197 -1.43 13.31 0.22
C TYR A 197 -2.09 14.55 -0.33
N ASN A 198 -1.31 15.31 -1.09
CA ASN A 198 -1.80 16.39 -1.94
C ASN A 198 -1.69 15.93 -3.41
N LYS A 199 -2.67 16.30 -4.26
CA LYS A 199 -2.62 16.03 -5.70
C LYS A 199 -1.39 16.62 -6.41
N TYR A 200 -0.72 17.59 -5.79
CA TYR A 200 0.50 18.23 -6.26
C TYR A 200 1.76 17.77 -5.51
N ASP A 201 1.68 16.71 -4.70
CA ASP A 201 2.86 16.15 -4.03
C ASP A 201 3.91 15.74 -5.09
N PRO A 202 5.15 16.27 -5.04
CA PRO A 202 6.19 15.92 -6.01
C PRO A 202 6.46 14.42 -6.10
N GLY A 203 6.30 13.67 -5.00
CA GLY A 203 6.43 12.21 -4.98
C GLY A 203 5.33 11.49 -5.76
N LEU A 204 4.19 12.15 -6.01
CA LEU A 204 3.08 11.62 -6.80
C LEU A 204 3.06 12.14 -8.25
N THR A 205 3.57 13.35 -8.49
CA THR A 205 3.56 13.99 -9.81
C THR A 205 4.86 13.82 -10.61
N VAL A 206 5.90 13.22 -10.01
CA VAL A 206 7.20 13.03 -10.64
C VAL A 206 7.10 12.30 -12.00
N ASN A 207 7.89 12.77 -12.97
CA ASN A 207 8.16 12.00 -14.19
C ASN A 207 9.39 11.11 -13.96
N ILE A 208 9.17 9.80 -13.91
CA ILE A 208 10.22 8.82 -13.60
C ILE A 208 11.06 8.40 -14.82
N TYR A 209 10.74 8.88 -16.02
CA TYR A 209 11.38 8.44 -17.26
C TYR A 209 12.38 9.46 -17.82
N HIS A 210 11.99 10.74 -17.89
CA HIS A 210 12.87 11.78 -18.43
C HIS A 210 12.52 13.20 -17.92
N PRO A 211 13.49 13.98 -17.42
CA PRO A 211 14.83 13.52 -17.03
C PRO A 211 14.75 12.46 -15.93
N ILE A 212 15.67 11.50 -15.91
CA ILE A 212 15.70 10.46 -14.87
C ILE A 212 15.91 11.15 -13.51
N PRO A 213 15.04 10.92 -12.51
CA PRO A 213 15.18 11.56 -11.21
C PRO A 213 16.51 11.18 -10.53
N THR A 214 17.17 12.19 -9.95
CA THR A 214 18.37 12.02 -9.10
C THR A 214 18.05 12.02 -7.62
N HIS A 215 16.81 12.38 -7.28
CA HIS A 215 16.27 12.37 -5.93
C HIS A 215 14.78 12.04 -6.01
N TYR A 216 14.26 11.46 -4.93
CA TYR A 216 12.86 11.08 -4.80
C TYR A 216 12.55 10.95 -3.32
N ARG A 217 11.44 11.55 -2.89
CA ARG A 217 10.90 11.39 -1.55
C ARG A 217 9.59 10.61 -1.66
N VAL A 218 9.44 9.58 -0.85
CA VAL A 218 8.16 8.86 -0.74
C VAL A 218 7.11 9.85 -0.21
N PRO A 219 5.92 9.95 -0.83
CA PRO A 219 4.89 10.89 -0.41
C PRO A 219 4.37 10.58 1.00
N GLY A 220 3.81 11.59 1.67
CA GLY A 220 3.26 11.50 3.03
C GLY A 220 4.28 11.75 4.16
N PRO A 221 3.89 11.49 5.42
CA PRO A 221 4.73 11.73 6.61
C PRO A 221 6.00 10.89 6.61
N ASP A 222 7.00 11.28 7.41
CA ASP A 222 8.22 10.48 7.56
C ASP A 222 7.94 9.17 8.33
N PRO A 223 8.63 8.07 8.00
CA PRO A 223 8.44 6.80 8.69
C PRO A 223 8.96 6.88 10.13
N LEU A 224 8.26 6.24 11.06
CA LEU A 224 8.66 6.13 12.46
C LEU A 224 9.91 5.27 12.65
N LEU A 225 10.05 4.20 11.86
CA LEU A 225 11.14 3.24 12.00
C LEU A 225 12.25 3.49 10.95
N PRO A 226 13.52 3.29 11.32
CA PRO A 226 14.62 3.37 10.37
C PRO A 226 14.55 2.25 9.32
N ALA A 227 15.10 2.53 8.14
CA ALA A 227 15.05 1.62 6.98
C ALA A 227 15.71 0.25 7.22
N ASN A 228 16.67 0.15 8.15
CA ASN A 228 17.35 -1.10 8.48
C ASN A 228 16.46 -2.13 9.23
N LEU A 229 15.27 -1.72 9.70
CA LEU A 229 14.27 -2.60 10.32
C LEU A 229 13.20 -3.09 9.32
N THR A 230 13.42 -2.84 8.05
CA THR A 230 12.53 -3.25 6.96
C THR A 230 13.11 -4.44 6.21
N GLY A 231 12.25 -5.28 5.62
CA GLY A 231 12.66 -6.38 4.74
C GLY A 231 11.70 -6.55 3.58
N SER A 232 12.21 -6.89 2.40
CA SER A 232 11.40 -7.17 1.20
C SER A 232 11.95 -8.33 0.38
N ALA A 233 11.06 -9.21 -0.09
CA ALA A 233 11.41 -10.42 -0.86
C ALA A 233 10.81 -10.39 -2.27
#